data_AF-A0AAP5JQ97-F1
#
_entry.id   AF-A0AAP5JQ97-F1
#
_cell.length_a   1.000
_cell.length_b   1.000
_cell.length_c   1.000
_cell.angle_alpha   90.00
_cell.angle_beta   90.00
_cell.angle_gamma   90.00
#
_symmetry.space_group_name_H-M   'P 1'
#
loop_
_entity.id
_entity.type
_entity.pdbx_description
1 polymer ?
#
loop_
_entity_poly.entity_id
_entity_poly.type
_entity_poly.pdbx_seq_one_letter_code
_entity_poly.pdbx_strand_id
1 'polypeptide(L)' 'MSKTKEIHVAFTFTKNLGNYENLKVDAAVTMSVDPEDDVEEVYTRAWANVKNQIRKGLDRAKGGF' A
#
# COMPACT_ATOMS: atom_id res chain seq x y z
N MET A 1 15.66 19.21 12.82
CA MET A 1 14.75 18.51 11.90
C MET A 1 14.75 17.02 12.25
N SER A 2 13.59 16.38 12.27
CA SER A 2 13.48 14.93 12.47
C SER A 2 14.19 14.21 11.31
N LYS A 3 15.27 13.47 11.58
CA LYS A 3 15.84 12.52 10.61
C LYS A 3 14.89 11.32 10.54
N THR A 4 13.91 11.38 9.65
CA THR A 4 13.07 10.23 9.32
C THR A 4 13.99 9.11 8.82
N LYS A 5 13.97 7.96 9.48
CA LYS A 5 14.79 6.79 9.11
C LYS A 5 14.04 5.81 8.22
N GLU A 6 12.73 5.76 8.38
CA GLU A 6 11.86 4.79 7.73
C GLU A 6 10.50 5.44 7.48
N ILE A 7 9.88 5.02 6.38
CA ILE A 7 8.51 5.36 6.02
C ILE A 7 7.74 4.05 5.91
N HIS A 8 6.66 3.95 6.68
CA HIS A 8 5.70 2.86 6.59
C HIS A 8 4.42 3.37 5.95
N VAL A 9 4.04 2.77 4.82
CA VAL A 9 2.79 3.07 4.13
C VAL A 9 1.94 1.81 4.13
N ALA A 10 0.72 1.93 4.65
CA ALA A 10 -0.28 0.88 4.61
C ALA A 10 -1.57 1.42 3.97
N PHE A 11 -2.23 0.57 3.19
CA PHE A 11 -3.52 0.87 2.59
C PHE A 11 -4.40 -0.37 2.63
N THR A 12 -5.66 -0.15 2.97
CA THR A 12 -6.70 -1.17 2.97
C THR A 12 -7.80 -0.75 2.02
N PHE A 13 -8.14 -1.61 1.07
CA PHE A 13 -9.34 -1.47 0.27
C PHE A 13 -10.40 -2.47 0.75
N THR A 14 -11.56 -1.96 1.15
CA THR A 14 -12.71 -2.77 1.52
C THR A 14 -13.87 -2.43 0.60
N LYS A 15 -14.38 -3.44 -0.13
CA LYS A 15 -15.61 -3.32 -0.90
C LYS A 15 -16.70 -4.17 -0.25
N ASN A 16 -17.77 -3.50 0.17
CA ASN A 16 -18.95 -4.16 0.67
C ASN A 16 -19.72 -4.81 -0.49
N LEU A 17 -20.05 -6.10 -0.35
CA LEU A 17 -20.77 -6.89 -1.37
C LEU A 17 -22.22 -7.19 -0.95
N GLY A 18 -22.77 -6.43 0.00
CA GLY A 18 -24.12 -6.58 0.53
C GLY A 18 -24.25 -7.86 1.36
N ASN A 19 -24.93 -8.86 0.80
CA ASN A 19 -25.22 -10.14 1.48
C ASN A 19 -24.07 -11.15 1.40
N TYR A 20 -22.94 -10.77 0.80
CA TYR A 20 -21.74 -11.60 0.66
C TYR A 20 -20.62 -11.10 1.57
N GLU A 21 -19.61 -11.95 1.78
CA GLU A 21 -18.39 -11.55 2.47
C GLU A 21 -17.74 -10.34 1.78
N ASN A 22 -17.32 -9.35 2.58
CA ASN A 22 -16.67 -8.15 2.06
C ASN A 22 -15.36 -8.54 1.38
N LEU A 23 -15.12 -7.99 0.19
CA LEU A 23 -13.80 -8.10 -0.42
C LEU A 23 -12.87 -7.13 0.29
N LYS A 24 -11.90 -7.67 1.03
CA LYS A 24 -10.85 -6.89 1.67
C LYS A 24 -9.49 -7.22 1.05
N VAL A 25 -8.77 -6.17 0.67
CA VAL A 25 -7.39 -6.27 0.18
C VAL A 25 -6.54 -5.31 0.98
N ASP A 26 -5.54 -5.85 1.67
CA ASP A 26 -4.58 -5.11 2.48
C ASP A 26 -3.20 -5.14 1.82
N ALA A 27 -2.48 -4.02 1.85
CA ALA A 27 -1.10 -3.94 1.39
C ALA A 27 -0.33 -2.93 2.24
N ALA A 28 0.93 -3.24 2.51
CA ALA A 28 1.83 -2.35 3.22
C ALA A 28 3.25 -2.48 2.69
N VAL A 29 4.00 -1.40 2.77
CA VAL A 29 5.44 -1.38 2.48
C VAL A 29 6.15 -0.51 3.51
N THR A 30 7.33 -0.96 3.91
CA THR A 30 8.27 -0.18 4.71
C THR A 30 9.47 0.13 3.83
N MET A 31 9.86 1.40 3.73
CA MET A 31 11.04 1.86 3.01
C MET A 31 11.96 2.59 3.98
N SER A 32 13.25 2.28 3.92
CA SER A 32 14.29 3.06 4.60
C SER A 32 14.49 4.39 3.87
N VAL A 33 14.85 5.43 4.63
CA VAL A 33 15.18 6.76 4.13
C VAL A 33 16.62 7.04 4.48
N ASP A 34 17.46 7.25 3.48
CA ASP A 34 18.84 7.68 3.71
C ASP A 34 18.91 9.17 4.07
N PRO A 35 19.95 9.62 4.80
CA PRO A 35 20.03 11.02 5.24
C PRO A 35 20.05 12.07 4.12
N GLU A 36 20.35 11.66 2.90
CA GLU A 36 20.40 12.49 1.70
C GLU A 36 19.15 12.34 0.82
N ASP A 37 18.27 11.39 1.14
CA ASP A 37 17.04 11.16 0.39
C ASP A 37 16.00 12.25 0.65
N ASP A 38 15.24 12.59 -0.38
CA ASP A 38 13.99 13.32 -0.21
C ASP A 38 12.91 12.38 0.34
N VAL A 39 12.45 12.68 1.55
CA VAL A 39 11.39 11.97 2.26
C VAL A 39 10.11 11.90 1.41
N GLU A 40 9.78 12.96 0.68
CA GLU A 40 8.57 13.02 -0.16
C GLU A 40 8.68 12.08 -1.37
N GLU A 41 9.87 11.96 -1.95
CA GLU A 41 10.13 11.01 -3.04
C GLU A 41 10.06 9.56 -2.54
N VAL A 42 10.68 9.25 -1.39
CA VAL A 42 10.59 7.91 -0.77
C VAL A 42 9.13 7.57 -0.45
N TYR A 43 8.37 8.51 0.10
CA TYR A 43 6.94 8.33 0.35
C TYR A 43 6.16 8.05 -0.94
N THR A 44 6.40 8.83 -2.00
CA THR A 44 5.71 8.67 -3.29
C THR A 44 5.97 7.29 -3.89
N ARG A 45 7.21 6.81 -3.81
CA ARG A 45 7.58 5.44 -4.24
C ARG A 45 6.89 4.37 -3.39
N ALA A 46 6.88 4.53 -2.07
CA ALA A 46 6.20 3.62 -1.15
C ALA A 46 4.69 3.53 -1.45
N TRP A 47 4.05 4.69 -1.68
CA TRP A 47 2.64 4.77 -2.03
C TRP A 47 2.31 4.10 -3.35
N ALA A 48 3.13 4.33 -4.39
CA ALA A 48 2.97 3.68 -5.69
C ALA A 48 3.05 2.14 -5.58
N ASN A 49 3.99 1.63 -4.76
CA ASN A 49 4.13 0.19 -4.50
C ASN A 49 2.89 -0.40 -3.84
N VAL A 50 2.39 0.22 -2.78
CA VAL A 50 1.19 -0.23 -2.07
C VAL A 50 -0.03 -0.21 -2.99
N LYS A 51 -0.22 0.85 -3.77
CA LYS A 51 -1.32 0.95 -4.74
C LYS A 51 -1.27 -0.15 -5.80
N ASN A 52 -0.07 -0.48 -6.29
CA ASN A 52 0.12 -1.58 -7.24
C ASN A 52 -0.20 -2.95 -6.63
N GLN A 53 0.15 -3.18 -5.36
CA GLN A 53 -0.20 -4.41 -4.65
C GLN A 53 -1.71 -4.55 -4.48
N ILE A 54 -2.40 -3.46 -4.10
CA ILE A 54 -3.86 -3.43 -3.99
C ILE A 54 -4.51 -3.75 -5.33
N ARG A 55 -4.05 -3.12 -6.42
CA ARG A 55 -4.59 -3.39 -7.76
C ARG A 55 -4.46 -4.86 -8.13
N LYS A 56 -3.28 -5.45 -7.91
CA LYS A 56 -3.04 -6.89 -8.14
C LYS A 56 -3.93 -7.77 -7.26
N GLY A 57 -4.13 -7.40 -5.99
CA GLY A 57 -5.03 -8.13 -5.08
C GLY A 57 -6.48 -8.09 -5.55
N LEU A 58 -6.94 -6.93 -6.04
CA LEU A 58 -8.28 -6.78 -6.62
C LEU A 58 -8.44 -7.55 -7.94
N ASP A 59 -7.43 -7.54 -8.80
CA ASP A 59 -7.48 -8.27 -10.07
C ASP A 59 -7.52 -9.79 -9.84
N ARG A 60 -6.76 -10.30 -8.85
CA ARG A 60 -6.84 -11.72 -8.42
C ARG A 60 -8.21 -12.06 -7.86
N ALA A 61 -8.77 -11.20 -7.01
CA ALA A 61 -10.10 -11.43 -6.44
C ALA A 61 -11.22 -11.47 -7.50
N LYS A 62 -11.06 -10.76 -8.63
CA LYS A 62 -12.00 -10.83 -9.77
C LYS A 62 -11.87 -12.11 -10.59
N GLY A 63 -10.68 -12.73 -10.62
CA GLY A 63 -10.38 -13.94 -11.41
C GLY A 63 -10.78 -15.25 -10.75
N GLY A 64 -11.26 -15.22 -9.50
CA GLY A 64 -11.42 -16.41 -8.67
C GLY A 64 -10.08 -16.90 -8.09
N PHE A 65 -10.13 -17.52 -6.91
CA PHE A 65 -9.01 -18.29 -6.38
C PHE A 65 -8.90 -19.64 -7.08
#